data_AF-A0A7T8GRT1-F1
#
_entry.id   AF-A0A7T8GRT1-F1
#
_cell.length_a   1.000
_cell.length_b   1.000
_cell.length_c   1.000
_cell.angle_alpha   90.00
_cell.angle_beta   90.00
_cell.angle_gamma   90.00
#
_symmetry.space_group_name_H-M   'P 1'
#
loop_
_entity.id
_entity.type
_entity.pdbx_description
1 polymer ?
#
loop_
_entity_poly.entity_id
_entity_poly.type
_entity_poly.pdbx_seq_one_letter_code
_entity_poly.pdbx_strand_id
1 'polypeptide(L)'
;AQENPKAEEDSEEEVHGHHHHSHHHHPHHTQDEEEEEIEDDMEKRELLTTIKALATKLETCHNLILKNYSPLQTALDEASGLSSEKSSDLLKEVIKTIKERSSLFKLASDMLLEASSDFLDVCLSQEGRWQKVLASERIRDSSWRIWWNIWRSSRK
;
A
#
# COMPACT_ATOMS: atom_id res chain seq x y z
N ALA A 1 -76.33 -20.75 57.09
CA ALA A 1 -76.14 -22.04 56.40
C ALA A 1 -75.27 -21.73 55.19
N GLN A 2 -73.94 -21.89 55.24
CA GLN A 2 -73.21 -23.18 55.13
C GLN A 2 -73.77 -24.04 53.99
N GLU A 3 -73.10 -24.05 52.83
CA GLU A 3 -72.17 -25.11 52.40
C GLU A 3 -71.68 -24.86 50.96
N ASN A 4 -70.37 -24.89 50.76
CA ASN A 4 -69.67 -25.44 49.58
C ASN A 4 -69.07 -26.79 50.09
N PRO A 5 -68.56 -27.80 49.31
CA PRO A 5 -68.21 -27.88 47.88
C PRO A 5 -68.38 -29.28 47.21
N LYS A 6 -67.95 -29.41 45.93
CA LYS A 6 -67.35 -30.58 45.20
C LYS A 6 -67.86 -30.63 43.75
N ALA A 7 -67.15 -31.11 42.73
CA ALA A 7 -65.74 -31.43 42.42
C ALA A 7 -65.75 -32.11 41.03
N GLU A 8 -64.62 -32.02 40.31
CA GLU A 8 -64.14 -32.96 39.26
C GLU A 8 -64.93 -32.99 37.93
N GLU A 9 -64.33 -33.11 36.72
CA GLU A 9 -63.06 -33.70 36.27
C GLU A 9 -62.78 -33.30 34.81
N ASP A 10 -61.50 -33.34 34.40
CA ASP A 10 -60.95 -33.59 33.04
C ASP A 10 -61.30 -32.65 31.86
N SER A 11 -60.41 -32.24 30.96
CA SER A 11 -59.20 -32.91 30.44
C SER A 11 -58.39 -31.93 29.57
N GLU A 12 -57.14 -32.33 29.36
CA GLU A 12 -55.99 -31.71 28.69
C GLU A 12 -56.19 -31.32 27.22
N GLU A 13 -55.57 -30.21 26.76
CA GLU A 13 -54.54 -30.21 25.71
C GLU A 13 -54.04 -28.77 25.42
N GLU A 14 -52.85 -28.46 25.93
CA GLU A 14 -51.87 -27.64 25.20
C GLU A 14 -51.61 -28.31 23.83
N VAL A 15 -51.29 -27.62 22.74
CA VAL A 15 -49.91 -27.25 22.44
C VAL A 15 -49.86 -26.14 21.39
N HIS A 16 -49.05 -25.15 21.73
CA HIS A 16 -48.60 -24.01 20.95
C HIS A 16 -48.28 -24.33 19.48
N GLY A 17 -48.91 -23.58 18.57
CA GLY A 17 -48.47 -23.45 17.19
C GLY A 17 -47.07 -22.81 17.14
N HIS A 18 -46.05 -23.61 16.88
CA HIS A 18 -44.69 -23.16 16.60
C HIS A 18 -44.67 -22.37 15.29
N HIS A 19 -44.78 -21.04 15.38
CA HIS A 19 -44.34 -20.15 14.31
C HIS A 19 -42.80 -20.21 14.25
N HIS A 20 -42.28 -21.00 13.32
CA HIS A 20 -40.87 -20.93 12.93
C HIS A 20 -40.61 -19.58 12.25
N HIS A 21 -40.27 -18.56 13.04
CA HIS A 21 -39.60 -17.37 12.52
C HIS A 21 -38.21 -17.80 12.04
N SER A 22 -38.08 -18.01 10.73
CA SER A 22 -36.77 -18.19 10.10
C SER A 22 -36.02 -16.87 10.24
N HIS A 23 -35.21 -16.73 11.30
CA HIS A 23 -34.24 -15.66 11.42
C HIS A 23 -33.28 -15.80 10.24
N HIS A 24 -33.53 -15.02 9.19
CA HIS A 24 -32.49 -14.67 8.23
C HIS A 24 -31.45 -13.90 9.03
N HIS A 25 -30.37 -14.57 9.42
CA HIS A 25 -29.13 -13.90 9.77
C HIS A 25 -28.67 -13.18 8.51
N HIS A 26 -29.08 -11.93 8.35
CA HIS A 26 -28.28 -10.98 7.60
C HIS A 26 -26.94 -10.91 8.35
N PRO A 27 -25.79 -11.09 7.67
CA PRO A 27 -24.54 -10.76 8.31
C PRO A 27 -24.64 -9.27 8.66
N HIS A 28 -24.65 -8.95 9.95
CA HIS A 28 -24.38 -7.59 10.40
C HIS A 28 -22.92 -7.34 10.05
N HIS A 29 -22.68 -6.85 8.84
CA HIS A 29 -21.48 -6.07 8.58
C HIS A 29 -21.54 -4.93 9.59
N THR A 30 -20.62 -4.92 10.54
CA THR A 30 -20.63 -3.88 11.56
C THR A 30 -20.29 -2.56 10.87
N GLN A 31 -20.92 -1.48 11.29
CA GLN A 31 -20.65 -0.14 10.76
C GLN A 31 -19.15 0.20 10.87
N ASP A 32 -18.49 -0.31 11.92
CA ASP A 32 -17.05 -0.20 12.14
C ASP A 32 -16.23 -0.89 11.03
N GLU A 33 -16.67 -2.04 10.50
CA GLU A 33 -15.98 -2.74 9.41
C GLU A 33 -16.14 -2.00 8.05
N GLU A 34 -17.29 -1.38 7.81
CA GLU A 34 -17.51 -0.56 6.60
C GLU A 34 -16.72 0.76 6.65
N GLU A 35 -16.64 1.39 7.82
CA GLU A 35 -15.84 2.60 8.04
C GLU A 35 -14.33 2.33 7.91
N GLU A 36 -13.84 1.20 8.45
CA GLU A 36 -12.44 0.78 8.32
C GLU A 36 -12.07 0.44 6.86
N GLU A 37 -12.98 -0.19 6.10
CA GLU A 37 -12.76 -0.49 4.69
C GLU A 37 -12.71 0.78 3.82
N ILE A 38 -13.54 1.78 4.10
CA ILE A 38 -13.54 3.08 3.39
C ILE A 38 -12.25 3.88 3.68
N GLU A 39 -11.77 3.85 4.93
CA GLU A 39 -10.53 4.52 5.34
C GLU A 39 -9.30 3.89 4.66
N ASP A 40 -9.23 2.55 4.60
CA ASP A 40 -8.14 1.82 3.91
C ASP A 40 -8.12 2.11 2.40
N ASP A 41 -9.30 2.25 1.77
CA ASP A 41 -9.44 2.53 0.35
C ASP A 41 -9.05 3.97 -0.01
N MET A 42 -9.33 4.94 0.87
CA MET A 42 -8.89 6.32 0.75
C MET A 42 -7.38 6.45 0.91
N GLU A 43 -6.81 5.86 1.97
CA GLU A 43 -5.37 5.85 2.23
C GLU A 43 -4.60 5.20 1.07
N LYS A 44 -5.13 4.11 0.50
CA LYS A 44 -4.57 3.44 -0.68
C LYS A 44 -4.54 4.36 -1.91
N ARG A 45 -5.60 5.15 -2.14
CA ARG A 45 -5.63 6.12 -3.25
C ARG A 45 -4.58 7.20 -3.05
N GLU A 46 -4.47 7.74 -1.85
CA GLU A 46 -3.46 8.75 -1.51
C GLU A 46 -2.04 8.22 -1.71
N LEU A 47 -1.75 7.00 -1.26
CA LEU A 47 -0.45 6.35 -1.47
C LEU A 47 -0.13 6.15 -2.96
N LEU A 48 -1.10 5.70 -3.75
CA LEU A 48 -0.92 5.57 -5.20
C LEU A 48 -0.66 6.93 -5.87
N THR A 49 -1.26 8.01 -5.38
CA THR A 49 -0.95 9.36 -5.88
C THR A 49 0.46 9.80 -5.52
N THR A 50 0.89 9.57 -4.27
CA THR A 50 2.25 9.87 -3.79
C THR A 50 3.30 9.10 -4.56
N ILE A 51 3.12 7.78 -4.74
CA ILE A 51 4.01 6.92 -5.51
C ILE A 51 4.14 7.40 -6.96
N LYS A 52 3.01 7.76 -7.61
CA LYS A 52 3.04 8.31 -8.98
C LYS A 52 3.79 9.63 -9.04
N ALA A 53 3.60 10.52 -8.08
CA ALA A 53 4.31 11.81 -8.02
C ALA A 53 5.82 11.63 -7.79
N LEU A 54 6.22 10.67 -6.97
CA LEU A 54 7.64 10.35 -6.76
C LEU A 54 8.26 9.70 -8.00
N ALA A 55 7.54 8.80 -8.67
CA ALA A 55 8.00 8.18 -9.92
C ALA A 55 8.25 9.23 -11.01
N THR A 56 7.35 10.21 -11.19
CA THR A 56 7.54 11.29 -12.17
C THR A 56 8.71 12.21 -11.81
N LYS A 57 8.93 12.49 -10.52
CA LYS A 57 10.12 13.21 -10.05
C LYS A 57 11.41 12.44 -10.38
N LEU A 58 11.44 11.13 -10.12
CA LEU A 58 12.57 10.26 -10.41
C LEU A 58 12.91 10.25 -11.90
N GLU A 59 11.89 10.08 -12.75
CA GLU A 59 12.02 10.11 -14.21
C GLU A 59 12.53 11.48 -14.70
N THR A 60 12.05 12.58 -14.11
CA THR A 60 12.53 13.92 -14.42
C THR A 60 14.00 14.08 -14.04
N CYS A 61 14.41 13.64 -12.84
CA CYS A 61 15.79 13.71 -12.39
C CYS A 61 16.71 12.87 -13.29
N HIS A 62 16.30 11.65 -13.64
CA HIS A 62 17.02 10.79 -14.58
C HIS A 62 17.22 11.46 -15.94
N ASN A 63 16.17 12.07 -16.50
CA ASN A 63 16.26 12.79 -17.76
C ASN A 63 17.18 14.01 -17.68
N LEU A 64 17.20 14.75 -16.56
CA LEU A 64 18.14 15.85 -16.34
C LEU A 64 19.60 15.37 -16.28
N ILE A 65 19.85 14.23 -15.65
CA ILE A 65 21.17 13.60 -15.62
C ILE A 65 21.63 13.27 -17.04
N LEU A 66 20.82 12.58 -17.84
CA LEU A 66 21.17 12.21 -19.21
C LEU A 66 21.45 13.44 -20.09
N LYS A 67 20.60 14.48 -20.00
CA LYS A 67 20.75 15.73 -20.75
C LYS A 67 22.04 16.49 -20.44
N ASN A 68 22.57 16.35 -19.22
CA ASN A 68 23.79 17.03 -18.82
C ASN A 68 25.04 16.17 -19.00
N TYR A 69 24.91 14.85 -18.89
CA TYR A 69 26.00 13.90 -19.06
C TYR A 69 26.58 13.93 -20.48
N SER A 70 25.73 13.89 -21.52
CA SER A 70 26.22 13.84 -22.90
C SER A 70 27.05 15.08 -23.29
N PRO A 71 26.58 16.33 -23.08
CA PRO A 71 27.41 17.51 -23.36
C PRO A 71 28.67 17.61 -22.49
N LEU A 72 28.59 17.15 -21.24
CA LEU A 72 29.75 17.10 -20.34
C LEU A 72 30.82 16.13 -20.87
N GLN A 73 30.39 14.96 -21.35
CA GLN A 73 31.28 13.96 -21.93
C GLN A 73 31.96 14.50 -23.19
N THR A 74 31.19 15.14 -24.09
CA THR A 74 31.75 15.78 -25.28
C THR A 74 32.75 16.88 -24.93
N ALA A 75 32.43 17.76 -23.97
CA ALA A 75 33.37 18.81 -23.53
C ALA A 75 34.64 18.23 -22.90
N LEU A 76 34.55 17.11 -22.19
CA LEU A 76 35.70 16.41 -21.62
C LEU A 76 36.59 15.80 -22.71
N ASP A 77 35.98 15.19 -23.73
CA ASP A 77 36.68 14.64 -24.90
C ASP A 77 37.39 15.76 -25.69
N GLU A 78 36.73 16.89 -25.91
CA GLU A 78 37.32 18.09 -26.53
C GLU A 78 38.50 18.64 -25.72
N ALA A 79 38.37 18.72 -24.39
CA ALA A 79 39.46 19.14 -23.50
C ALA A 79 40.69 18.22 -23.63
N SER A 80 40.46 16.91 -23.79
CA SER A 80 41.53 15.93 -23.93
C SER A 80 42.29 16.08 -25.26
N GLY A 81 41.61 16.46 -26.34
CA GLY A 81 42.21 16.73 -27.66
C GLY A 81 42.97 18.06 -27.72
N LEU A 82 42.45 19.11 -27.06
CA LEU A 82 43.03 20.46 -27.04
C LEU A 82 44.32 20.59 -26.24
N SER A 83 44.60 19.65 -25.32
CA SER A 83 45.86 19.59 -24.56
C SER A 83 47.12 19.57 -25.45
N SER A 84 46.99 19.16 -26.72
CA SER A 84 48.09 19.10 -27.69
C SER A 84 48.29 20.41 -28.49
N GLU A 85 47.30 21.31 -28.55
CA GLU A 85 47.31 22.48 -29.44
C GLU A 85 47.10 23.81 -28.68
N LYS A 86 47.98 24.79 -28.95
CA LYS A 86 48.14 26.07 -28.25
C LYS A 86 46.94 27.05 -28.39
N SER A 87 45.73 26.66 -28.01
CA SER A 87 44.54 27.52 -28.03
C SER A 87 44.02 27.80 -26.61
N SER A 88 44.71 28.70 -25.91
CA SER A 88 44.41 29.09 -24.53
C SER A 88 42.96 29.54 -24.31
N ASP A 89 42.34 30.18 -25.30
CA ASP A 89 40.99 30.72 -25.16
C ASP A 89 39.88 29.67 -25.36
N LEU A 90 40.06 28.72 -26.29
CA LEU A 90 39.15 27.58 -26.45
C LEU A 90 39.18 26.67 -25.21
N LEU A 91 40.37 26.45 -24.64
CA LEU A 91 40.51 25.68 -23.41
C LEU A 91 39.74 26.32 -22.24
N LYS A 92 39.74 27.66 -22.12
CA LYS A 92 38.97 28.37 -21.08
C LYS A 92 37.47 28.18 -21.25
N GLU A 93 36.97 28.19 -22.49
CA GLU A 93 35.56 27.99 -22.79
C GLU A 93 35.10 26.55 -22.49
N VAL A 94 35.93 25.57 -22.83
CA VAL A 94 35.67 24.16 -22.50
C VAL A 94 35.69 23.93 -20.99
N ILE A 95 36.67 24.47 -20.25
CA ILE A 95 36.72 24.39 -18.78
C ILE A 95 35.48 25.03 -18.15
N LYS A 96 35.03 26.19 -18.66
CA LYS A 96 33.81 26.85 -18.19
C LYS A 96 32.59 25.95 -18.40
N THR A 97 32.46 25.36 -19.59
CA THR A 97 31.37 24.43 -19.91
C THR A 97 31.39 23.21 -19.00
N ILE A 98 32.56 22.58 -18.80
CA ILE A 98 32.72 21.45 -17.88
C ILE A 98 32.27 21.84 -16.47
N LYS A 99 32.66 23.02 -15.98
CA LYS A 99 32.30 23.50 -14.64
C LYS A 99 30.79 23.70 -14.49
N GLU A 100 30.16 24.37 -15.45
CA GLU A 100 28.71 24.59 -15.45
C GLU A 100 27.95 23.26 -15.50
N ARG A 101 28.34 22.36 -16.41
CA ARG A 101 27.71 21.05 -16.58
C ARG A 101 27.93 20.12 -15.39
N SER A 102 29.11 20.15 -14.78
CA SER A 102 29.41 19.38 -13.56
C SER A 102 28.55 19.85 -12.39
N SER A 103 28.35 21.17 -12.25
CA SER A 103 27.48 21.72 -11.20
C SER A 103 26.03 21.31 -11.40
N LEU A 104 25.51 21.39 -12.64
CA LEU A 104 24.14 20.97 -12.97
C LEU A 104 23.93 19.48 -12.78
N PHE A 105 24.91 18.67 -13.20
CA PHE A 105 24.89 17.22 -12.99
C PHE A 105 24.86 16.91 -11.50
N LYS A 106 25.71 17.55 -10.69
CA LYS A 106 25.73 17.36 -9.24
C LYS A 106 24.38 17.71 -8.60
N LEU A 107 23.79 18.84 -8.97
CA LEU A 107 22.47 19.23 -8.50
C LEU A 107 21.42 18.17 -8.87
N ALA A 108 21.41 17.71 -10.11
CA ALA A 108 20.47 16.68 -10.57
C ALA A 108 20.65 15.34 -9.86
N SER A 109 21.90 14.93 -9.57
CA SER A 109 22.17 13.71 -8.79
C SER A 109 21.77 13.86 -7.33
N ASP A 110 21.97 15.04 -6.73
CA ASP A 110 21.56 15.31 -5.35
C ASP A 110 20.01 15.26 -5.23
N MET A 111 19.29 15.85 -6.20
CA MET A 111 17.83 15.73 -6.31
C MET A 111 17.36 14.29 -6.54
N LEU A 112 18.09 13.49 -7.32
CA LEU A 112 17.76 12.08 -7.54
C LEU A 112 17.92 11.25 -6.26
N LEU A 113 18.98 11.49 -5.49
CA LEU A 113 19.21 10.82 -4.22
C LEU A 113 18.08 11.11 -3.23
N GLU A 114 17.67 12.38 -3.13
CA GLU A 114 16.55 12.79 -2.30
C GLU A 114 15.24 12.12 -2.75
N ALA A 115 14.89 12.20 -4.04
CA ALA A 115 13.68 11.55 -4.56
C ALA A 115 13.68 10.02 -4.39
N SER A 116 14.86 9.39 -4.48
CA SER A 116 15.01 7.95 -4.24
C SER A 116 14.82 7.58 -2.77
N SER A 117 15.30 8.43 -1.86
CA SER A 117 15.08 8.28 -0.41
C SER A 117 13.61 8.43 -0.07
N ASP A 118 12.94 9.47 -0.57
CA ASP A 118 11.51 9.69 -0.35
C ASP A 118 10.68 8.49 -0.83
N PHE A 119 11.04 7.92 -1.98
CA PHE A 119 10.38 6.73 -2.52
C PHE A 119 10.59 5.51 -1.61
N LEU A 120 11.80 5.31 -1.12
CA LEU A 120 12.11 4.23 -0.19
C LEU A 120 11.34 4.39 1.14
N ASP A 121 11.29 5.59 1.70
CA ASP A 121 10.56 5.88 2.94
C ASP A 121 9.06 5.58 2.79
N VAL A 122 8.46 5.97 1.65
CA VAL A 122 7.08 5.60 1.33
C VAL A 122 6.92 4.08 1.25
N CYS A 123 7.84 3.35 0.61
CA CYS A 123 7.76 1.89 0.54
C CYS A 123 7.88 1.22 1.92
N LEU A 124 8.80 1.68 2.76
CA LEU A 124 9.03 1.14 4.11
C LEU A 124 7.86 1.44 5.05
N SER A 125 7.21 2.61 4.91
CA SER A 125 5.99 2.94 5.68
C SER A 125 4.86 1.91 5.48
N GLN A 126 4.85 1.19 4.35
CA GLN A 126 3.83 0.20 4.02
C GLN A 126 4.14 -1.20 4.55
N GLU A 127 5.36 -1.46 5.04
CA GLU A 127 5.78 -2.80 5.49
C GLU A 127 4.83 -3.38 6.54
N GLY A 128 4.44 -2.56 7.53
CA GLY A 128 3.50 -2.98 8.58
C GLY A 128 2.13 -3.39 8.06
N ARG A 129 1.65 -2.77 6.97
CA ARG A 129 0.35 -3.10 6.35
C ARG A 129 0.40 -4.44 5.64
N TRP A 130 1.43 -4.67 4.81
CA TRP A 130 1.62 -5.96 4.15
C TRP A 130 1.77 -7.10 5.16
N GLN A 131 2.49 -6.86 6.26
CA GLN A 131 2.61 -7.83 7.35
C GLN A 131 1.26 -8.15 7.99
N LYS A 132 0.39 -7.15 8.22
CA LYS A 132 -0.97 -7.36 8.75
C LYS A 132 -1.84 -8.18 7.80
N VAL A 133 -1.85 -7.87 6.51
CA VAL A 133 -2.63 -8.59 5.49
C VAL A 133 -2.16 -10.04 5.37
N LEU A 134 -0.85 -10.28 5.39
CA LEU A 134 -0.29 -11.63 5.36
C LEU A 134 -0.60 -12.40 6.66
N ALA A 135 -0.63 -11.72 7.81
CA ALA A 135 -0.98 -12.32 9.08
C ALA A 135 -2.45 -12.73 9.13
N SER A 136 -3.37 -11.88 8.64
CA SER A 136 -4.80 -12.19 8.59
C SER A 136 -5.08 -13.40 7.70
N GLU A 137 -4.40 -13.51 6.54
CA GLU A 137 -4.49 -14.69 5.69
C GLU A 137 -3.97 -15.96 6.38
N ARG A 138 -2.84 -15.89 7.09
CA ARG A 138 -2.28 -17.04 7.82
C ARG A 138 -3.22 -17.51 8.94
N ILE A 139 -3.81 -16.58 9.68
CA ILE A 139 -4.79 -16.88 10.73
C ILE A 139 -6.03 -17.51 10.11
N ARG A 140 -6.55 -16.91 9.03
CA ARG A 140 -7.69 -17.45 8.28
C ARG A 140 -7.42 -18.89 7.85
N ASP A 141 -6.30 -19.17 7.17
CA ASP A 141 -5.96 -20.52 6.68
C ASP A 141 -5.80 -21.54 7.82
N SER A 142 -5.22 -21.11 8.94
CA SER A 142 -5.08 -21.96 10.14
C SER A 142 -6.44 -22.28 10.77
N SER A 143 -7.31 -21.28 10.87
CA SER A 143 -8.68 -21.44 11.36
C SER A 143 -9.48 -22.38 10.46
N TRP A 144 -9.40 -22.24 9.14
CA TRP A 144 -10.06 -23.16 8.19
C TRP A 144 -9.59 -24.60 8.38
N ARG A 145 -8.29 -24.84 8.59
CA ARG A 145 -7.76 -26.19 8.85
C ARG A 145 -8.28 -26.79 10.16
N ILE A 146 -8.34 -25.98 11.23
CA ILE A 146 -8.89 -26.42 12.52
C ILE A 146 -10.38 -26.75 12.37
N TRP A 147 -11.15 -25.85 11.76
CA TRP A 147 -12.56 -26.05 11.51
C TRP A 147 -12.84 -27.27 10.64
N TRP A 148 -12.03 -27.47 9.60
CA TRP A 148 -12.10 -28.65 8.74
C TRP A 148 -11.86 -29.94 9.53
N ASN A 149 -10.86 -29.96 10.41
CA ASN A 149 -10.58 -31.13 11.25
C ASN A 149 -11.72 -31.41 12.26
N ILE A 150 -12.28 -30.38 12.87
CA ILE A 150 -13.42 -30.49 13.78
C ILE A 150 -14.65 -31.04 13.03
N TRP A 151 -14.99 -30.42 11.90
CA TRP A 151 -16.11 -30.85 11.05
C TRP A 151 -15.93 -32.28 10.55
N ARG A 152 -14.71 -32.66 10.15
CA ARG A 152 -14.37 -34.03 9.74
C ARG A 152 -14.49 -35.04 10.88
N SER A 153 -14.17 -34.66 12.12
CA SER A 153 -14.34 -35.49 13.30
C SER A 153 -15.82 -35.65 13.68
N SER A 154 -16.64 -34.60 13.58
CA SER A 154 -18.09 -34.68 13.87
C SER A 154 -18.88 -35.50 12.85
N ARG A 155 -18.27 -35.86 11.71
CA ARG A 155 -18.89 -36.68 10.66
C ARG A 155 -18.55 -38.17 10.74
N LYS A 156 -17.67 -38.58 11.67
CA LYS A 156 -17.32 -39.97 11.97
C LYS A 156 -18.02 -40.41 13.24
#